data_AF-W5LV74-F1
#
_entry.id   AF-W5LV74-F1
#
_cell.length_a   1.000
_cell.length_b   1.000
_cell.length_c   1.000
_cell.angle_alpha   90.00
_cell.angle_beta   90.00
_cell.angle_gamma   90.00
#
_symmetry.space_group_name_H-M   'P 1'
#
loop_
_entity.id
_entity.type
_entity.pdbx_description
1 polymer ?
#
loop_
_entity_poly.entity_id
_entity_poly.type
_entity_poly.pdbx_seq_one_letter_code
_entity_poly.pdbx_strand_id
1 'polypeptide(L)'
;MICAGALQAATCHGESGGPLVCKQDFFWVQAGVVSVGEGCVRPNLPGVYTRVSQYQDWISEQVGSATPGFVPYTSRGTDADSKFTCSTTPSATAASTN
;
A
#
# COMPACT_ATOMS: atom_id res chain seq x y z
N MET A 1 -3.98 -2.68 5.48
CA MET A 1 -3.17 -2.52 4.24
C MET A 1 -4.07 -2.10 3.08
N ILE A 2 -3.48 -1.72 1.95
CA ILE A 2 -4.13 -1.52 0.64
C ILE A 2 -3.30 -2.21 -0.44
N CYS A 3 -3.95 -2.72 -1.47
CA CYS A 3 -3.30 -3.25 -2.66
C CYS A 3 -3.45 -2.25 -3.81
N ALA A 4 -2.43 -2.13 -4.66
CA ALA A 4 -2.48 -1.29 -5.85
C ALA A 4 -1.56 -1.84 -6.95
N GLY A 5 -1.93 -1.59 -8.21
CA GLY A 5 -1.17 -2.02 -9.38
C GLY A 5 -1.96 -2.98 -10.26
N ALA A 6 -1.65 -2.96 -11.56
CA ALA A 6 -2.10 -4.01 -12.47
C ALA A 6 -1.49 -5.36 -12.05
N LEU A 7 -2.04 -6.47 -12.55
CA LEU A 7 -1.57 -7.84 -12.30
C LEU A 7 -0.07 -8.06 -12.63
N GLN A 8 0.66 -7.09 -13.18
CA GLN A 8 2.09 -7.15 -13.51
C GLN A 8 2.87 -5.93 -12.98
N ALA A 9 2.30 -5.17 -12.06
CA ALA A 9 2.93 -3.99 -11.45
C ALA A 9 3.06 -4.21 -9.94
N ALA A 10 4.00 -5.07 -9.55
CA ALA A 10 4.35 -5.28 -8.16
C ALA A 10 5.59 -4.46 -7.79
N THR A 11 5.64 -3.98 -6.55
CA THR A 11 6.80 -3.31 -5.96
C THR A 11 7.95 -4.32 -5.79
N CYS A 12 9.15 -3.93 -6.21
CA CYS A 12 10.35 -4.78 -6.12
C CYS A 12 11.14 -4.50 -4.83
N HIS A 13 12.13 -5.34 -4.53
CA HIS A 13 13.04 -5.11 -3.41
C HIS A 13 13.73 -3.75 -3.54
N GLY A 14 13.77 -2.99 -2.45
CA GLY A 14 14.38 -1.66 -2.40
C GLY A 14 13.40 -0.48 -2.54
N GLU A 15 12.16 -0.72 -2.97
CA GLU A 15 11.12 0.32 -3.05
C GLU A 15 10.38 0.54 -1.72
N SER A 16 10.67 -0.27 -0.69
CA SER A 16 10.04 -0.20 0.63
C SER A 16 10.19 1.19 1.25
N GLY A 17 9.11 1.73 1.78
CA GLY A 17 9.08 3.09 2.33
C GLY A 17 8.72 4.18 1.30
N GLY A 18 8.69 3.85 0.00
CA GLY A 18 8.23 4.78 -1.04
C GLY A 18 6.74 5.15 -0.91
N PRO A 19 6.32 6.34 -1.37
CA PRO A 19 4.93 6.78 -1.27
C PRO A 19 4.08 6.20 -2.42
N LEU A 20 2.89 5.67 -2.07
CA LEU A 20 1.80 5.50 -3.02
C LEU A 20 0.94 6.77 -3.00
N VAL A 21 0.98 7.54 -4.09
CA VAL A 21 0.25 8.80 -4.21
C VAL A 21 -0.94 8.67 -5.16
N CYS A 22 -2.08 9.23 -4.76
CA CYS A 22 -3.29 9.30 -5.56
C CYS A 22 -3.67 10.76 -5.80
N LYS A 23 -4.09 11.09 -7.02
CA LYS A 23 -4.60 12.43 -7.33
C LYS A 23 -6.10 12.50 -7.00
N GLN A 24 -6.47 13.40 -6.09
CA GLN A 24 -7.85 13.72 -5.74
C GLN A 24 -8.10 15.18 -6.13
N ASP A 25 -8.89 15.39 -7.19
CA ASP A 25 -9.14 16.71 -7.77
C ASP A 25 -7.83 17.46 -8.11
N PHE A 26 -7.47 18.47 -7.32
CA PHE A 26 -6.26 19.27 -7.48
C PHE A 26 -5.11 18.86 -6.54
N PHE A 27 -5.33 17.92 -5.63
CA PHE A 27 -4.37 17.52 -4.61
C PHE A 27 -3.76 16.15 -4.91
N TRP A 28 -2.48 16.01 -4.57
CA TRP A 28 -1.81 14.71 -4.49
C TRP A 28 -1.83 14.27 -3.03
N VAL A 29 -2.37 13.09 -2.79
CA VAL A 29 -2.57 12.52 -1.45
C VAL A 29 -1.76 11.24 -1.34
N GLN A 30 -0.94 11.13 -0.30
CA GLN A 30 -0.25 9.88 -0.01
C GLN A 30 -1.25 8.89 0.61
N ALA A 31 -1.71 7.93 -0.19
CA ALA A 31 -2.66 6.91 0.22
C ALA A 31 -1.96 5.73 0.93
N GLY A 32 -0.72 5.45 0.56
CA GLY A 32 0.02 4.31 1.08
C GLY A 32 1.53 4.51 1.20
N VAL A 33 2.15 3.57 1.89
CA VAL A 33 3.61 3.40 1.95
C VAL A 33 3.92 2.00 1.45
N VAL A 34 4.86 1.87 0.50
CA VAL A 34 5.27 0.58 -0.06
C VAL A 34 5.66 -0.35 1.09
N SER A 35 4.94 -1.46 1.19
CA SER A 35 5.27 -2.57 2.08
C SER A 35 6.06 -3.62 1.29
N VAL A 36 6.60 -4.63 1.95
CA VAL A 36 7.34 -5.69 1.26
C VAL A 36 6.39 -6.49 0.36
N GLY A 37 6.79 -6.72 -0.89
CA GLY A 37 6.14 -7.67 -1.80
C GLY A 37 6.92 -8.98 -1.84
N GLU A 38 6.23 -10.12 -2.01
CA GLU A 38 6.90 -11.39 -2.26
C GLU A 38 7.45 -11.47 -3.69
N GLY A 39 8.71 -11.05 -3.84
CA GLY A 39 9.41 -11.04 -5.12
C GLY A 39 8.96 -9.91 -6.05
N CYS A 40 9.76 -9.67 -7.08
CA CYS A 40 9.50 -8.61 -8.04
C CYS A 40 8.60 -9.12 -9.17
N VAL A 41 7.54 -8.35 -9.47
CA VAL A 41 6.71 -8.49 -10.69
C VAL A 41 6.22 -9.93 -10.90
N ARG A 42 5.48 -10.47 -9.94
CA ARG A 42 4.76 -11.73 -10.16
C ARG A 42 3.46 -11.46 -10.91
N PRO A 43 3.16 -12.20 -12.00
CA PRO A 43 1.86 -12.13 -12.64
C PRO A 43 0.75 -12.42 -11.63
N ASN A 44 -0.30 -11.62 -11.68
CA ASN A 44 -1.49 -11.67 -10.84
C ASN A 44 -1.33 -11.31 -9.36
N LEU A 45 -0.22 -10.67 -8.97
CA LEU A 45 -0.01 -10.17 -7.61
C LEU A 45 0.12 -8.63 -7.63
N PRO A 46 -0.84 -7.89 -7.04
CA PRO A 46 -0.70 -6.44 -6.88
C PRO A 46 0.36 -6.11 -5.84
N GLY A 47 0.91 -4.89 -5.91
CA GLY A 47 1.76 -4.37 -4.84
C GLY A 47 0.96 -4.21 -3.54
N VAL A 48 1.60 -4.48 -2.40
CA VAL A 48 1.00 -4.33 -1.07
C VAL A 48 1.59 -3.09 -0.39
N TYR A 49 0.71 -2.26 0.16
CA TYR A 49 1.07 -0.99 0.77
C TYR A 49 0.41 -0.86 2.16
N THR A 50 1.11 -0.23 3.08
CA THR A 50 0.54 0.22 4.36
C THR A 50 -0.51 1.29 4.07
N ARG A 51 -1.71 1.16 4.66
CA ARG A 51 -2.82 2.11 4.45
C ARG A 51 -2.62 3.32 5.36
N VAL A 52 -2.19 4.47 4.83
CA VAL A 52 -1.86 5.67 5.64
C VAL A 52 -3.06 6.13 6.48
N SER A 53 -4.28 6.04 5.95
CA SER A 53 -5.49 6.47 6.64
C SER A 53 -5.82 5.67 7.92
N GLN A 54 -5.18 4.52 8.17
CA GLN A 54 -5.33 3.76 9.42
C GLN A 54 -4.40 4.26 10.53
N TYR A 55 -3.42 5.08 10.20
CA TYR A 55 -2.41 5.58 11.14
C TYR A 55 -2.54 7.08 11.37
N GLN A 56 -3.67 7.71 11.02
CA GLN A 56 -3.86 9.16 11.13
C GLN A 56 -3.63 9.66 12.56
N ASP A 57 -4.19 8.97 13.55
CA ASP A 57 -4.06 9.33 14.97
C ASP A 57 -2.61 9.24 15.42
N TRP A 58 -1.94 8.12 15.10
CA TRP A 58 -0.53 7.92 15.42
C TRP A 58 0.36 8.98 14.75
N ILE A 59 0.17 9.25 13.46
CA ILE A 59 0.94 10.27 12.75
C ILE A 59 0.73 11.62 13.42
N SER A 60 -0.53 11.98 13.72
CA SER A 60 -0.88 13.26 14.36
C SER A 60 -0.23 13.41 15.74
N GLU A 61 -0.18 12.33 16.52
CA GLU A 61 0.50 12.29 17.81
C GLU A 61 2.03 12.52 17.67
N GLN A 62 2.67 11.90 16.66
CA GLN A 62 4.12 12.01 16.48
C GLN A 62 4.57 13.36 15.94
N VAL A 63 3.77 14.00 15.08
CA VAL A 63 4.14 15.29 14.45
C VAL A 63 3.77 16.52 15.30
N GLY A 64 3.02 16.32 16.39
CA GLY A 64 2.69 17.37 17.35
C GLY A 64 1.97 18.56 16.71
N SER A 65 2.65 19.71 16.62
CA SER A 65 2.08 20.95 16.06
C SER A 65 2.00 20.99 14.53
N ALA A 66 2.71 20.10 13.83
CA ALA A 66 2.68 20.00 12.37
C ALA A 66 1.55 19.07 11.91
N THR A 67 0.30 19.48 12.14
CA THR A 67 -0.87 18.65 11.81
C THR A 67 -0.89 18.29 10.32
N PRO A 68 -0.94 17.00 9.94
CA PRO A 68 -1.03 16.60 8.55
C PRO A 68 -2.41 16.95 7.99
N GLY A 69 -2.44 17.42 6.75
CA GLY A 69 -3.70 17.67 6.03
C GLY A 69 -4.34 16.37 5.55
N PHE A 70 -5.06 15.66 6.43
CA PHE A 70 -5.84 14.49 6.03
C PHE A 70 -7.10 14.92 5.27
N VAL A 71 -7.38 14.25 4.15
CA VAL A 71 -8.56 14.50 3.33
C VAL A 71 -9.42 13.25 3.23
N PRO A 72 -10.77 13.40 3.22
CA PRO A 72 -11.66 12.27 3.00
C PRO A 72 -11.48 11.77 1.57
N TYR A 73 -11.04 10.52 1.43
CA TYR A 73 -10.97 9.85 0.13
C TYR A 73 -12.36 9.29 -0.24
N THR A 74 -12.86 9.67 -1.40
CA THR A 74 -14.10 9.10 -1.97
C THR A 74 -13.76 8.37 -3.26
N SER A 75 -13.82 7.04 -3.23
CA SER A 75 -13.77 6.25 -4.47
C SER A 75 -15.07 6.48 -5.23
N ARG A 76 -14.99 7.01 -6.46
CA ARG A 76 -16.15 7.23 -7.34
C ARG A 76 -16.54 5.97 -8.14
N GLY A 77 -15.85 4.85 -7.94
CA GLY A 77 -16.09 3.59 -8.66
C GLY A 77 -16.45 2.43 -7.73
N THR A 78 -17.14 1.43 -8.27
CA THR A 78 -17.24 0.11 -7.64
C THR A 78 -15.83 -0.44 -7.52
N ASP A 79 -15.39 -0.70 -6.29
CA ASP A 79 -14.13 -1.37 -6.04
C ASP A 79 -14.23 -2.80 -6.59
N ALA A 80 -13.70 -3.01 -7.81
CA ALA A 80 -13.74 -4.30 -8.48
C ALA A 80 -12.97 -5.39 -7.71
N ASP A 81 -12.13 -4.99 -6.74
CA ASP A 81 -11.31 -5.89 -5.94
C ASP A 81 -11.86 -6.17 -4.53
N SER A 82 -13.16 -5.92 -4.27
CA SER A 82 -13.86 -6.25 -3.01
C SER A 82 -13.68 -7.71 -2.51
N LYS A 83 -13.07 -8.60 -3.30
CA LYS A 83 -12.71 -9.99 -2.96
C LYS A 83 -11.21 -10.28 -2.86
N PHE A 84 -10.33 -9.31 -3.07
CA PHE A 84 -8.88 -9.49 -3.00
C PHE A 84 -8.37 -9.13 -1.62
N THR A 85 -8.15 -10.14 -0.79
CA THR A 85 -7.44 -9.96 0.48
C THR A 85 -5.94 -10.00 0.22
N CYS A 86 -5.23 -8.90 0.47
CA CYS A 86 -3.78 -8.87 0.43
C CYS A 86 -3.24 -9.86 1.50
N SER A 87 -2.69 -11.00 1.10
CA SER A 87 -2.02 -11.92 2.04
C SER A 87 -0.75 -11.28 2.58
N THR A 88 -0.70 -11.09 3.90
CA THR A 88 0.47 -10.53 4.61
C THR A 88 1.42 -11.61 5.11
N THR A 89 1.17 -12.87 4.77
CA THR A 89 1.95 -14.01 5.26
C THR A 89 3.23 -14.12 4.46
N PRO A 90 4.42 -14.02 5.08
CA PRO A 90 5.64 -14.48 4.43
C PRO A 90 5.47 -15.99 4.22
N SER A 91 5.48 -16.44 2.97
CA SER A 91 5.47 -17.86 2.63
C SER A 91 6.75 -18.48 3.17
N ALA A 92 6.65 -19.03 4.38
CA ALA A 92 7.65 -19.94 4.91
C ALA A 92 7.63 -21.22 4.07
N THR A 93 8.32 -21.23 2.93
CA THR A 93 8.84 -22.46 2.31
C THR A 93 9.76 -22.15 1.14
N ALA A 94 11.06 -22.15 1.41
CA ALA A 94 12.06 -22.84 0.58
C ALA A 94 13.34 -23.05 1.41
N ALA A 95 13.23 -23.70 2.57
CA ALA A 95 14.35 -24.48 3.06
C ALA A 95 14.45 -25.72 2.15
N SER A 96 15.14 -25.56 1.01
CA SER A 96 15.60 -26.70 0.23
C SER A 96 16.76 -27.30 1.00
N THR A 97 16.52 -28.46 1.61
CA THR A 97 17.55 -29.45 1.89
C THR A 97 18.38 -29.69 0.63
N ASN A 98 19.69 -29.50 0.75
CA ASN A 98 20.72 -30.48 0.44
C ASN A 98 22.02 -30.08 1.12
#